data_AF-A0A9C7G6I6-F1
#
_entry.id   AF-A0A9C7G6I6-F1
#
_cell.length_a   1.000
_cell.length_b   1.000
_cell.length_c   1.000
_cell.angle_alpha   90.00
_cell.angle_beta   90.00
_cell.angle_gamma   90.00
#
_symmetry.space_group_name_H-M   'P 1'
#
loop_
_entity.id
_entity.type
_entity.pdbx_description
1 polymer ?
#
loop_
_entity_poly.entity_id
_entity_poly.type
_entity_poly.pdbx_seq_one_letter_code
_entity_poly.pdbx_strand_id
1 'polypeptide(L)'
;MEKKSPEQLAQLQLDAYNSKKLVEFVDQYDDNIVVMDFPSNKITLEGKAAFTERYKKLFDENPLLHAELTNRMVKGNYVMDQEFLTGKANGTTGEAIAIYEVNDTHIVKVWFIR
;
A
#
# COMPACT_ATOMS: atom_id res chain seq x y z
N MET A 1 -14.89 1.55 15.26
CA MET A 1 -14.44 0.74 14.11
C MET A 1 -14.07 -0.64 14.63
N GLU A 2 -14.36 -1.69 13.87
CA GLU A 2 -14.01 -3.06 14.24
C GLU A 2 -12.49 -3.25 14.16
N LYS A 3 -11.91 -3.99 15.11
CA LYS A 3 -10.49 -4.35 15.07
C LYS A 3 -10.21 -5.29 13.91
N LYS A 4 -9.11 -5.06 13.20
CA LYS A 4 -8.63 -5.94 12.12
C LYS A 4 -7.22 -6.42 12.44
N SER A 5 -6.89 -7.65 12.08
CA SER A 5 -5.51 -8.12 12.16
C SER A 5 -4.64 -7.35 11.16
N PRO A 6 -3.31 -7.27 11.39
CA PRO A 6 -2.39 -6.68 10.42
C PRO A 6 -2.51 -7.30 9.03
N GLU A 7 -2.62 -8.63 8.98
CA GLU A 7 -2.81 -9.38 7.73
C GLU A 7 -4.11 -8.98 7.02
N GLN A 8 -5.21 -8.83 7.76
CA GLN A 8 -6.49 -8.41 7.19
C GLN A 8 -6.40 -7.00 6.60
N LEU A 9 -5.74 -6.06 7.29
CA LEU A 9 -5.53 -4.71 6.77
C LEU A 9 -4.72 -4.72 5.47
N ALA A 10 -3.62 -5.47 5.43
CA ALA A 10 -2.81 -5.62 4.22
C ALA A 10 -3.58 -6.32 3.09
N GLN A 11 -4.44 -7.31 3.40
CA GLN A 11 -5.26 -7.95 2.37
C GLN A 11 -6.31 -7.01 1.79
N LEU A 12 -7.06 -6.31 2.65
CA LEU A 12 -8.09 -5.36 2.21
C LEU A 12 -7.48 -4.25 1.34
N GLN A 13 -6.31 -3.74 1.71
CA GLN A 13 -5.62 -2.72 0.93
C GLN A 13 -5.22 -3.29 -0.45
N LEU A 14 -4.64 -4.49 -0.50
CA LEU A 14 -4.21 -5.13 -1.75
C LEU A 14 -5.39 -5.43 -2.70
N ASP A 15 -6.49 -5.94 -2.15
CA ASP A 15 -7.70 -6.25 -2.93
C ASP A 15 -8.30 -4.98 -3.54
N ALA A 16 -8.36 -3.90 -2.75
CA ALA A 16 -8.84 -2.59 -3.20
C ALA A 16 -7.89 -1.96 -4.23
N TYR A 17 -6.57 -2.11 -4.06
CA TYR A 17 -5.56 -1.66 -5.02
C TYR A 17 -5.74 -2.36 -6.36
N ASN A 18 -5.82 -3.69 -6.36
CA ASN A 18 -5.96 -4.50 -7.57
C ASN A 18 -7.31 -4.28 -8.27
N SER A 19 -8.34 -3.92 -7.51
CA SER A 19 -9.66 -3.54 -8.01
C SER A 19 -9.78 -2.05 -8.35
N LYS A 20 -8.72 -1.24 -8.15
CA LYS A 20 -8.68 0.22 -8.37
C LYS A 20 -9.80 0.98 -7.64
N LYS A 21 -10.23 0.45 -6.50
CA LYS A 21 -11.28 1.06 -5.68
C LYS A 21 -10.67 2.05 -4.70
N LEU A 22 -10.43 3.27 -5.18
CA LEU A 22 -9.72 4.30 -4.43
C LEU A 22 -10.26 4.52 -3.01
N VAL A 23 -11.59 4.60 -2.87
CA VAL A 23 -12.22 4.85 -1.55
C VAL A 23 -11.96 3.69 -0.59
N GLU A 24 -12.18 2.45 -1.04
CA GLU A 24 -11.95 1.24 -0.21
C GLU A 24 -10.45 1.10 0.16
N PHE A 25 -9.57 1.47 -0.77
CA PHE A 25 -8.12 1.46 -0.58
C PHE A 25 -7.70 2.48 0.49
N VAL A 26 -8.08 3.76 0.31
CA VAL A 26 -7.72 4.86 1.23
C VAL A 26 -8.32 4.66 2.62
N ASP A 27 -9.49 4.01 2.72
CA ASP A 27 -10.14 3.71 4.00
C ASP A 27 -9.32 2.77 4.90
N GLN A 28 -8.38 2.00 4.35
CA GLN A 28 -7.49 1.16 5.16
C GLN A 28 -6.33 1.93 5.81
N TYR A 29 -6.18 3.23 5.52
CA TYR A 29 -5.05 4.06 5.98
C TYR A 29 -5.49 5.13 6.99
N ASP A 30 -4.61 5.38 7.96
CA ASP A 30 -4.76 6.43 8.97
C ASP A 30 -4.75 7.82 8.33
N ASP A 31 -5.43 8.78 8.95
CA ASP A 31 -5.48 10.17 8.46
C ASP A 31 -4.07 10.80 8.39
N ASN A 32 -3.14 10.34 9.23
CA ASN A 32 -1.75 10.78 9.29
C ASN A 32 -0.77 9.78 8.66
N ILE A 33 -1.22 8.96 7.70
CA ILE A 33 -0.38 7.97 7.00
C ILE A 33 0.95 8.58 6.52
N VAL A 34 2.06 7.89 6.79
CA VAL A 34 3.40 8.28 6.32
C VAL A 34 3.96 7.21 5.41
N VAL A 35 4.41 7.60 4.21
CA VAL A 35 5.08 6.71 3.26
C VAL A 35 6.54 7.10 3.15
N MET A 36 7.44 6.13 3.31
CA MET A 36 8.88 6.33 3.33
C MET A 36 9.62 5.41 2.37
N ASP A 37 10.81 5.83 1.94
CA ASP A 37 11.76 4.97 1.26
C ASP A 37 12.67 4.26 2.28
N PHE A 38 12.85 2.95 2.16
CA PHE A 38 13.82 2.19 2.95
C PHE A 38 15.19 2.14 2.24
N PRO A 39 16.33 2.18 2.96
CA PRO A 39 16.50 2.30 4.42
C PRO A 39 16.57 3.75 4.93
N SER A 40 16.47 4.74 4.03
CA SER A 40 16.70 6.15 4.38
C SER A 40 15.69 6.72 5.37
N ASN A 41 14.50 6.14 5.45
CA ASN A 41 13.32 6.69 6.14
C ASN A 41 12.95 8.10 5.67
N LYS A 42 13.37 8.49 4.46
CA LYS A 42 12.93 9.75 3.85
C LYS A 42 11.43 9.67 3.61
N ILE A 43 10.69 10.61 4.17
CA ILE A 43 9.27 10.78 3.91
C ILE A 43 9.09 11.20 2.45
N THR A 44 8.33 10.39 1.72
CA THR A 44 7.99 10.62 0.30
C THR A 44 6.58 11.17 0.15
N LEU A 45 5.71 10.88 1.11
CA LEU A 45 4.33 11.30 1.15
C LEU A 45 3.82 11.23 2.60
N GLU A 46 3.04 12.23 3.00
CA GLU A 46 2.49 12.34 4.35
C GLU A 46 1.05 12.86 4.31
N GLY A 47 0.18 12.25 5.12
CA GLY A 47 -1.21 12.60 5.26
C GLY A 47 -2.12 11.97 4.20
N LYS A 48 -3.35 11.63 4.62
CA LYS A 48 -4.33 10.91 3.79
C LYS A 48 -4.80 11.69 2.57
N ALA A 49 -4.81 13.02 2.63
CA ALA A 49 -5.14 13.86 1.48
C ALA A 49 -4.13 13.68 0.33
N ALA A 50 -2.83 13.84 0.63
CA ALA A 50 -1.76 13.63 -0.34
C ALA A 50 -1.72 12.17 -0.83
N PHE A 51 -1.96 11.22 0.08
CA PHE A 51 -2.07 9.79 -0.24
C PHE A 51 -3.16 9.53 -1.27
N THR A 52 -4.36 10.05 -1.02
CA THR A 52 -5.53 9.89 -1.90
C THR A 52 -5.24 10.47 -3.29
N GLU A 53 -4.70 11.68 -3.38
CA GLU A 53 -4.38 12.33 -4.66
C GLU A 53 -3.35 11.52 -5.45
N ARG A 54 -2.29 11.05 -4.78
CA ARG A 54 -1.23 10.25 -5.40
C ARG A 54 -1.75 8.96 -6.02
N TYR A 55 -2.58 8.22 -5.29
CA TYR A 55 -3.11 6.93 -5.75
C TYR A 55 -4.27 7.09 -6.74
N LYS A 56 -5.07 8.17 -6.62
CA LYS A 56 -6.04 8.52 -7.67
C LYS A 56 -5.35 8.68 -9.02
N LYS A 57 -4.30 9.52 -9.06
CA LYS A 57 -3.51 9.74 -10.27
C LYS A 57 -2.89 8.44 -10.78
N LEU A 58 -2.36 7.61 -9.89
CA LEU A 58 -1.76 6.33 -10.25
C LEU A 58 -2.76 5.39 -10.94
N PHE A 59 -3.97 5.24 -10.39
CA PHE A 59 -5.00 4.39 -10.98
C PHE A 59 -5.55 4.93 -12.29
N ASP A 60 -5.75 6.26 -12.38
CA ASP A 60 -6.21 6.93 -13.61
C ASP A 60 -5.19 6.74 -14.76
N GLU A 61 -3.89 6.85 -14.46
CA GLU A 61 -2.81 6.71 -15.45
C GLU A 61 -2.51 5.26 -15.82
N ASN A 62 -2.85 4.28 -14.97
CA ASN A 62 -2.47 2.88 -15.14
C ASN A 62 -3.68 1.95 -14.91
N PRO A 63 -4.66 1.91 -15.85
CA PRO A 63 -5.89 1.14 -15.66
C PRO A 63 -5.65 -0.38 -15.54
N LEU A 64 -4.53 -0.87 -16.09
CA LEU A 64 -4.13 -2.28 -16.04
C LEU A 64 -3.23 -2.62 -14.85
N LEU A 65 -2.90 -1.65 -13.98
CA LEU A 65 -1.99 -1.83 -12.86
C LEU A 65 -2.41 -3.00 -11.98
N HIS A 66 -1.48 -3.88 -11.64
CA HIS A 66 -1.75 -5.04 -10.81
C HIS A 66 -0.53 -5.37 -9.95
N ALA A 67 -0.78 -5.68 -8.69
CA ALA A 67 0.20 -6.18 -7.74
C ALA A 67 -0.14 -7.63 -7.41
N GLU A 68 0.71 -8.55 -7.86
CA GLU A 68 0.63 -9.96 -7.50
C GLU A 68 1.40 -10.19 -6.21
N LEU A 69 0.71 -10.65 -5.15
CA LEU A 69 1.34 -11.00 -3.88
C LEU A 69 2.04 -12.35 -4.02
N THR A 70 3.37 -12.34 -4.02
CA THR A 70 4.18 -13.56 -4.14
C THR A 70 4.54 -14.15 -2.78
N ASN A 71 4.62 -13.30 -1.75
CA ASN A 71 4.85 -13.73 -0.38
C ASN A 71 4.34 -12.67 0.62
N ARG A 72 3.88 -13.11 1.79
CA ARG A 72 3.52 -12.25 2.92
C ARG A 72 4.16 -12.76 4.21
N MET A 73 4.74 -11.85 4.97
CA MET A 73 5.25 -12.12 6.31
C MET A 73 4.61 -11.17 7.31
N VAL A 74 4.20 -11.70 8.47
CA VAL A 74 3.56 -10.92 9.54
C VAL A 74 4.37 -11.07 10.82
N LYS A 75 4.69 -9.94 11.46
CA LYS A 75 5.39 -9.91 12.76
C LYS A 75 4.85 -8.78 13.63
N GLY A 76 4.11 -9.14 14.68
CA GLY A 76 3.50 -8.14 15.56
C GLY A 76 2.54 -7.26 14.77
N ASN A 77 2.77 -5.95 14.79
CA ASN A 77 2.00 -4.96 14.02
C ASN A 77 2.62 -4.62 12.66
N TYR A 78 3.55 -5.43 12.17
CA TYR A 78 4.16 -5.26 10.86
C TYR A 78 3.74 -6.34 9.89
N VAL A 79 3.51 -5.94 8.64
CA VAL A 79 3.29 -6.84 7.49
C VAL A 79 4.29 -6.48 6.40
N MET A 80 4.87 -7.48 5.76
CA MET A 80 5.79 -7.32 4.64
C MET A 80 5.27 -8.13 3.47
N ASP A 81 4.86 -7.43 2.41
CA ASP A 81 4.35 -8.01 1.18
C ASP A 81 5.42 -7.91 0.10
N GLN A 82 5.81 -9.07 -0.44
CA GLN A 82 6.59 -9.13 -1.66
C GLN A 82 5.61 -9.17 -2.84
N GLU A 83 5.75 -8.20 -3.74
CA GLU A 83 4.80 -7.95 -4.80
C GLU A 83 5.51 -7.93 -6.15
N PHE A 84 4.90 -8.59 -7.15
CA PHE A 84 5.27 -8.42 -8.56
C PHE A 84 4.28 -7.47 -9.23
N LEU A 85 4.78 -6.29 -9.62
CA LEU A 85 4.00 -5.20 -10.19
C LEU A 85 3.97 -5.31 -11.71
N THR A 86 2.78 -5.25 -12.30
CA THR A 86 2.53 -5.27 -13.74
C THR A 86 1.51 -4.21 -14.15
N GLY A 87 1.33 -4.02 -15.47
CA GLY A 87 0.24 -3.17 -16.00
C GLY A 87 0.47 -1.66 -15.91
N LYS A 88 1.72 -1.23 -15.69
CA LYS A 88 2.10 0.18 -15.83
C LYS A 88 2.00 0.61 -17.29
N ALA A 89 1.56 1.83 -17.55
CA ALA A 89 1.33 2.36 -18.91
C ALA A 89 2.60 2.39 -19.76
N ASN A 90 3.79 2.48 -19.13
CA ASN A 90 5.08 2.43 -19.81
C ASN A 90 5.56 0.99 -20.12
N GLY A 91 4.75 -0.04 -19.83
CA GLY A 91 5.08 -1.44 -20.06
C GLY A 91 6.08 -2.04 -19.07
N THR A 92 6.54 -1.28 -18.07
CA THR A 92 7.49 -1.80 -17.08
C THR A 92 6.81 -2.71 -16.06
N THR A 93 7.48 -3.82 -15.77
CA THR A 93 7.19 -4.67 -14.62
C THR A 93 8.29 -4.52 -13.58
N GLY A 94 8.05 -4.94 -12.36
CA GLY A 94 9.10 -4.94 -11.34
C GLY A 94 8.66 -5.59 -10.04
N GLU A 95 9.64 -5.91 -9.20
CA GLU A 95 9.39 -6.39 -7.84
C GLU A 95 9.47 -5.23 -6.85
N ALA A 96 8.65 -5.31 -5.80
CA ALA A 96 8.73 -4.41 -4.66
C ALA A 96 8.47 -5.19 -3.38
N ILE A 97 9.03 -4.71 -2.27
CA ILE A 97 8.57 -5.11 -0.94
C ILE A 97 7.88 -3.91 -0.31
N ALA A 98 6.60 -4.04 -0.02
CA ALA A 98 5.84 -3.08 0.76
C ALA A 98 5.81 -3.54 2.22
N ILE A 99 6.25 -2.67 3.12
CA ILE A 99 6.21 -2.91 4.56
C ILE A 99 5.15 -2.00 5.16
N TYR A 100 4.21 -2.57 5.88
CA TYR A 100 3.15 -1.85 6.57
C TYR A 100 3.39 -1.90 8.08
N GLU A 101 3.34 -0.76 8.74
CA GLU A 101 3.08 -0.70 10.18
C GLU A 101 1.59 -0.41 10.35
N VAL A 102 0.91 -1.20 11.18
CA VAL A 102 -0.50 -1.03 11.46
C VAL A 102 -0.75 -0.68 12.93
N ASN A 103 -1.91 -0.10 13.20
CA ASN A 103 -2.53 -0.10 14.52
C ASN A 103 -3.71 -1.09 14.53
N ASP A 104 -4.64 -0.94 15.47
CA ASP A 104 -5.81 -1.80 15.62
C ASP A 104 -6.85 -1.71 14.46
N THR A 105 -6.80 -0.63 13.67
CA THR A 105 -7.86 -0.29 12.71
C THR A 105 -7.37 0.14 11.33
N HIS A 106 -6.11 0.60 11.20
CA HIS A 106 -5.55 1.15 9.97
C HIS A 106 -4.05 0.85 9.81
N ILE A 107 -3.58 1.00 8.58
CA ILE A 107 -2.17 1.14 8.22
C ILE A 107 -1.74 2.57 8.55
N VAL A 108 -0.69 2.71 9.36
CA VAL A 108 -0.18 4.01 9.84
C VAL A 108 1.12 4.43 9.15
N LYS A 109 1.93 3.48 8.69
CA LYS A 109 3.14 3.75 7.91
C LYS A 109 3.34 2.72 6.82
N VAL A 110 3.97 3.16 5.73
CA VAL A 110 4.42 2.29 4.64
C VAL A 110 5.89 2.56 4.35
N TRP A 111 6.66 1.50 4.14
CA TRP A 111 7.96 1.58 3.50
C TRP A 111 7.96 0.81 2.20
N PHE A 112 8.74 1.28 1.23
CA PHE A 112 9.02 0.53 0.02
C PHE A 112 10.51 0.18 -0.06
N ILE A 113 10.79 -1.08 -0.40
CA ILE A 113 12.09 -1.55 -0.90
C ILE A 113 11.92 -1.76 -2.41
N ARG A 114 12.81 -1.14 -3.20
CA ARG A 114 12.79 -1.15 -4.67
C ARG A 114 14.20 -1.37 -5.21
#